data_AF-A0A536IEM1-F1
#
_entry.id   AF-A0A536IEM1-F1
#
_cell.length_a   1.000
_cell.length_b   1.000
_cell.length_c   1.000
_cell.angle_alpha   90.00
_cell.angle_beta   90.00
_cell.angle_gamma   90.00
#
_symmetry.space_group_name_H-M   'P 1'
#
loop_
_entity.id
_entity.type
_entity.pdbx_description
1 polymer ?
#
loop_
_entity_poly.entity_id
_entity_poly.type
_entity_poly.pdbx_seq_one_letter_code
_entity_poly.pdbx_strand_id
1 'polypeptide(L)'
;MATIGGPDYITNVRRALTDLPLVATGNIDLEEIPDYFTAGVVGFGVGGPLIRPDLLQRGDVASVIHNAERFLAATRRPATN
;
A
#
# COMPACT_ATOMS: atom_id res chain seq x y z
N MET A 1 -3.37 -14.75 -16.35
CA MET A 1 -2.07 -14.80 -15.64
C MET A 1 -2.38 -15.03 -14.18
N ALA A 2 -1.77 -16.04 -13.54
CA ALA A 2 -1.87 -16.17 -12.09
C ALA A 2 -0.89 -15.17 -11.46
N THR A 3 -1.41 -14.16 -10.78
CA THR A 3 -0.59 -13.20 -10.06
C THR A 3 -0.18 -13.84 -8.74
N ILE A 4 1.10 -14.18 -8.58
CA ILE A 4 1.63 -14.61 -7.27
C ILE A 4 1.86 -13.33 -6.45
N GLY A 5 1.17 -13.19 -5.32
CA GLY A 5 1.25 -11.99 -4.47
C GLY A 5 0.12 -11.88 -3.46
N GLY A 6 -0.11 -10.67 -2.95
CA GLY A 6 -1.18 -10.37 -2.01
C GLY A 6 -0.82 -10.59 -0.53
N PRO A 7 -1.74 -10.26 0.40
CA PRO A 7 -1.56 -10.44 1.85
C PRO A 7 -1.20 -11.88 2.24
N ASP A 8 -1.89 -12.88 1.68
CA ASP A 8 -1.63 -14.30 1.96
C ASP A 8 -0.20 -14.72 1.57
N TYR A 9 0.31 -14.20 0.46
CA TYR A 9 1.69 -14.43 0.06
C TYR A 9 2.67 -13.84 1.07
N ILE A 10 2.41 -12.62 1.56
CA ILE A 10 3.23 -11.99 2.59
C ILE A 10 3.20 -12.80 3.89
N THR A 11 2.02 -13.26 4.33
CA THR A 11 1.91 -14.13 5.50
C THR A 11 2.77 -15.39 5.36
N ASN A 12 2.78 -16.01 4.18
CA ASN A 12 3.61 -17.18 3.92
C ASN A 12 5.12 -16.85 3.90
N VAL A 13 5.52 -15.75 3.25
CA VAL A 13 6.92 -15.30 3.23
C VAL A 13 7.43 -14.99 4.64
N ARG A 14 6.61 -14.33 5.47
CA ARG A 14 6.97 -14.01 6.86
C ARG A 14 7.23 -15.24 7.72
N ARG A 15 6.66 -16.40 7.41
CA ARG A 15 6.96 -17.65 8.14
C ARG A 15 8.42 -18.08 7.97
N ALA A 16 9.04 -17.73 6.85
CA ALA A 16 10.45 -18.00 6.58
C ALA A 16 11.37 -16.84 7.00
N LEU A 17 10.87 -15.59 6.93
CA LEU A 17 11.65 -14.36 7.15
C LEU A 17 11.14 -13.57 8.37
N THR A 18 10.95 -14.25 9.50
CA THR A 18 10.23 -13.74 10.68
C THR A 18 10.73 -12.38 11.19
N ASP A 19 12.04 -12.17 11.18
CA ASP A 19 12.70 -11.00 11.78
C ASP A 19 12.89 -9.83 10.81
N LEU A 20 12.64 -10.04 9.51
CA LEU A 20 12.86 -9.01 8.49
C LEU A 20 11.63 -8.12 8.33
N PRO A 21 11.79 -6.78 8.39
CA PRO A 21 10.71 -5.87 8.03
C PRO A 21 10.39 -6.01 6.54
N LEU A 22 9.11 -6.23 6.22
CA LEU A 22 8.65 -6.32 4.83
C LEU A 22 7.88 -5.05 4.43
N VAL A 23 8.13 -4.59 3.21
CA VAL A 23 7.41 -3.47 2.57
C VAL A 23 6.64 -4.03 1.38
N ALA A 24 5.32 -3.84 1.34
CA ALA A 24 4.53 -4.24 0.18
C ALA A 24 4.64 -3.20 -0.93
N THR A 25 4.94 -3.63 -2.15
CA THR A 25 5.08 -2.73 -3.31
C THR A 25 4.21 -3.18 -4.47
N GLY A 26 3.71 -2.22 -5.24
CA GLY A 26 2.91 -2.47 -6.45
C GLY A 26 1.66 -1.59 -6.56
N ASN A 27 0.71 -2.04 -7.38
CA ASN A 27 -0.59 -1.41 -7.54
C ASN A 27 -1.53 -1.89 -6.42
N ILE A 28 -1.21 -1.49 -5.19
CA ILE A 28 -2.03 -1.77 -4.00
C ILE A 28 -3.09 -0.68 -3.92
N ASP A 29 -4.35 -1.07 -3.93
CA ASP A 29 -5.48 -0.15 -3.80
C ASP A 29 -5.65 0.31 -2.35
N LEU A 30 -6.32 1.45 -2.16
CA LEU A 30 -6.47 2.09 -0.85
C LEU A 30 -7.18 1.16 0.15
N GLU A 31 -8.14 0.38 -0.35
CA GLU A 31 -8.99 -0.53 0.41
C GLU A 31 -8.23 -1.79 0.86
N GLU A 32 -7.13 -2.15 0.18
CA GLU A 32 -6.35 -3.35 0.50
C GLU A 32 -5.31 -3.12 1.61
N ILE A 33 -4.96 -1.86 1.88
CA ILE A 33 -3.93 -1.49 2.87
C ILE A 33 -4.12 -2.15 4.25
N PRO A 34 -5.34 -2.23 4.82
CA PRO A 34 -5.57 -2.91 6.10
C PRO A 34 -5.19 -4.39 6.09
N ASP A 35 -5.42 -5.10 4.99
CA ASP A 35 -5.12 -6.53 4.86
C ASP A 35 -3.61 -6.76 4.81
N TYR A 36 -2.89 -5.89 4.10
CA TYR A 36 -1.43 -5.91 4.08
C TYR A 36 -0.82 -5.60 5.45
N PHE A 37 -1.38 -4.66 6.21
CA PHE A 37 -0.96 -4.43 7.59
C PHE A 37 -1.21 -5.64 8.48
N THR A 38 -2.36 -6.30 8.32
CA THR A 38 -2.69 -7.55 9.02
C THR A 38 -1.72 -8.67 8.67
N ALA A 39 -1.28 -8.76 7.42
CA ALA A 39 -0.21 -9.66 6.98
C ALA A 39 1.18 -9.28 7.54
N GLY A 40 1.29 -8.13 8.21
CA GLY A 40 2.47 -7.74 8.97
C GLY A 40 3.45 -6.86 8.22
N VAL A 41 3.09 -6.24 7.09
CA VAL A 41 4.03 -5.30 6.45
C VAL A 41 4.24 -4.07 7.34
N VAL A 42 5.42 -3.47 7.24
CA VAL A 42 5.78 -2.26 8.00
C VAL A 42 5.75 -1.00 7.14
N GLY A 43 5.51 -1.14 5.84
CA GLY A 43 5.45 -0.02 4.92
C GLY A 43 4.94 -0.40 3.54
N PHE A 44 4.79 0.61 2.69
CA PHE A 44 4.19 0.49 1.36
C PHE A 44 4.98 1.28 0.32
N GLY A 45 5.13 0.71 -0.87
CA GLY A 45 5.52 1.43 -2.08
C GLY A 45 4.37 1.39 -3.09
N VAL A 46 3.57 2.45 -3.13
CA VAL A 46 2.36 2.52 -3.96
C VAL A 46 2.63 3.33 -5.23
N GLY A 47 2.31 2.75 -6.38
CA GLY A 47 2.48 3.36 -7.70
C GLY A 47 1.21 3.98 -8.27
N GLY A 48 0.65 3.33 -9.29
CA GLY A 48 -0.48 3.85 -10.10
C GLY A 48 -1.72 4.29 -9.31
N PRO A 49 -2.16 3.55 -8.27
CA PRO A 49 -3.28 3.97 -7.43
C PRO A 49 -3.04 5.31 -6.71
N LEU A 50 -1.80 5.61 -6.31
CA LEU A 50 -1.40 6.87 -5.69
C LEU A 50 -1.23 7.99 -6.73
N ILE A 51 -0.48 7.72 -7.80
CA ILE A 51 -0.16 8.69 -8.86
C ILE A 51 -1.05 8.44 -10.07
N ARG A 52 -2.28 8.96 -9.99
CA ARG A 52 -3.34 8.74 -10.98
C ARG A 52 -3.13 9.59 -12.25
N PRO A 53 -2.83 8.99 -13.42
CA PRO A 53 -2.52 9.74 -14.64
C PRO A 53 -3.67 10.62 -15.12
N ASP A 54 -4.92 10.19 -14.89
CA ASP A 54 -6.12 10.92 -15.30
C ASP A 54 -6.29 12.24 -14.54
N LEU A 55 -5.85 12.33 -13.27
CA LEU A 55 -5.88 13.59 -12.50
C LEU A 55 -4.78 14.54 -12.99
N LEU A 56 -3.62 13.98 -13.32
CA LEU A 56 -2.48 14.75 -13.83
C LEU A 56 -2.79 15.36 -15.21
N GLN A 57 -3.36 14.57 -16.12
CA GLN A 57 -3.67 15.02 -17.49
C GLN A 57 -4.67 16.17 -17.52
N ARG A 58 -5.64 16.20 -16.61
CA ARG A 58 -6.62 17.28 -16.50
C ARG A 58 -6.14 18.48 -15.66
N GLY A 59 -4.92 18.42 -15.11
CA GLY A 59 -4.37 19.48 -14.26
C GLY A 59 -5.08 19.64 -12.91
N ASP A 60 -5.77 18.60 -12.43
CA ASP A 60 -6.55 18.63 -11.19
C ASP A 60 -5.66 18.34 -9.98
N VAL A 61 -4.85 19.34 -9.63
CA VAL A 61 -3.88 19.27 -8.53
C VAL A 61 -4.58 19.01 -7.19
N ALA A 62 -5.78 19.54 -6.99
CA ALA A 62 -6.55 19.33 -5.76
C ALA A 62 -6.89 17.85 -5.55
N SER A 63 -7.37 17.17 -6.59
CA SER A 63 -7.64 15.73 -6.50
C SER A 63 -6.37 14.88 -6.32
N VAL A 64 -5.24 15.30 -6.91
CA VAL A 64 -3.94 14.62 -6.70
C VAL A 64 -3.53 14.68 -5.23
N ILE A 65 -3.57 15.87 -4.63
CA ILE A 65 -3.23 16.08 -3.22
C ILE A 65 -4.19 15.27 -2.34
N HIS A 66 -5.51 15.36 -2.61
CA HIS A 66 -6.50 14.62 -1.86
C HIS A 66 -6.23 13.11 -1.91
N ASN A 67 -5.91 12.55 -3.07
CA ASN A 67 -5.57 11.14 -3.20
C ASN A 67 -4.32 10.78 -2.37
N ALA A 68 -3.27 11.61 -2.43
CA ALA A 68 -2.06 11.39 -1.64
C ALA A 68 -2.32 11.44 -0.12
N GLU A 69 -3.16 12.37 0.34
CA GLU A 69 -3.58 12.45 1.74
C GLU A 69 -4.34 11.20 2.20
N ARG A 70 -5.21 10.66 1.34
CA ARG A 70 -5.94 9.41 1.62
C ARG A 70 -4.98 8.24 1.82
N PHE A 71 -4.01 8.06 0.93
CA PHE A 71 -2.98 7.03 1.06
C PHE A 71 -2.08 7.26 2.28
N LEU A 72 -1.69 8.51 2.56
CA LEU A 72 -0.91 8.84 3.74
C LEU A 72 -1.67 8.51 5.03
N ALA A 73 -2.97 8.80 5.09
CA ALA A 73 -3.81 8.47 6.24
C ALA A 73 -3.95 6.95 6.39
N ALA A 74 -4.18 6.22 5.30
CA ALA A 74 -4.35 4.78 5.33
C ALA A 74 -3.05 4.02 5.67
N THR A 75 -1.87 4.54 5.30
CA THR A 75 -0.57 3.90 5.53
C THR A 75 0.12 4.34 6.82
N ARG A 76 -0.43 5.30 7.57
CA ARG A 76 0.09 5.67 8.89
C ARG A 76 -0.28 4.62 9.90
N ARG A 77 0.72 4.01 10.53
CA ARG A 77 0.50 3.15 11.69
C ARG A 77 0.00 4.03 12.86
N PRO A 78 -1.07 3.66 13.57
CA PRO A 78 -1.40 4.33 14.83
C PRO A 78 -0.17 4.25 15.75
N ALA A 79 0.17 5.34 16.42
CA ALA A 79 1.22 5.31 17.43
C ALA A 79 0.84 4.25 18.47
N THR A 80 1.62 3.17 18.53
CA THR A 80 1.56 2.21 19.62
C THR A 80 2.09 2.90 20.86
N ASN A 81 1.17 3.21 21.79
CA ASN A 81 1.48 3.65 23.15
C ASN A 81 1.78 2.43 24.02
#